data_AF-A0A846CIM1-F1
#
_entry.id   AF-A0A846CIM1-F1
#
_cell.length_a   1.000
_cell.length_b   1.000
_cell.length_c   1.000
_cell.angle_alpha   90.00
_cell.angle_beta   90.00
_cell.angle_gamma   90.00
#
_symmetry.space_group_name_H-M   'P 1'
#
loop_
_entity.id
_entity.type
_entity.pdbx_description
1 polymer ?
#
loop_
_entity_poly.entity_id
_entity_poly.type
_entity_poly.pdbx_seq_one_letter_code
_entity_poly.pdbx_strand_id
1 'polypeptide(L)'
;MSEVPQYLTKSDKSNQLQKLINEALYIISKLGVPLEGMTQRRLERMAMAFLAVANVNKTNEWRKIENSHALRTREIIRYSDSCFRTLQIAIENFMIQEYFL
;
A
#
# COMPACT_ATOMS: atom_id res chain seq x y z
N MET A 1 20.03 9.21 -0.15
CA MET A 1 18.84 8.34 -0.09
C MET A 1 18.98 7.39 -1.26
N SER A 2 19.00 6.08 -1.01
CA SER A 2 19.07 5.06 -2.06
C SER A 2 17.97 5.31 -3.10
N GLU A 3 18.29 5.19 -4.37
CA GLU A 3 17.30 5.39 -5.45
C GLU A 3 16.19 4.34 -5.30
N VAL A 4 14.97 4.80 -5.03
CA VAL A 4 13.80 3.94 -4.92
C VAL A 4 13.43 3.46 -6.33
N PRO A 5 13.34 2.14 -6.58
CA PRO A 5 12.96 1.63 -7.88
C PRO A 5 11.57 2.13 -8.30
N GLN A 6 11.39 2.37 -9.60
CA GLN A 6 10.10 2.75 -10.14
C GLN A 6 9.28 1.50 -10.47
N TYR A 7 8.28 1.21 -9.62
CA TYR A 7 7.37 0.08 -9.81
C TYR A 7 6.18 0.42 -10.70
N LEU A 8 5.68 1.66 -10.58
CA LEU A 8 4.63 2.19 -11.45
C LEU A 8 5.24 2.87 -12.67
N THR A 9 5.03 2.27 -13.85
CA THR A 9 5.52 2.79 -15.14
C THR A 9 4.49 3.64 -15.89
N LYS A 10 3.20 3.54 -15.56
CA LYS A 10 2.12 4.38 -16.14
C LYS A 10 1.06 4.67 -15.07
N SER A 11 0.97 5.91 -14.62
CA SER A 11 -0.05 6.32 -13.64
C SER A 11 -0.42 7.79 -13.86
N ASP A 12 -1.72 8.09 -13.79
CA ASP A 12 -2.26 9.46 -13.86
C ASP A 12 -2.22 10.17 -12.49
N LYS A 13 -1.69 9.50 -11.46
CA LYS A 13 -1.58 10.04 -10.10
C LYS A 13 -0.52 11.14 -10.02
N SER A 14 -0.61 12.01 -9.02
CA SER A 14 0.41 13.03 -8.79
C SER A 14 1.80 12.41 -8.54
N ASN A 15 2.86 13.12 -8.92
CA ASN A 15 4.25 12.66 -8.72
C ASN A 15 4.55 12.33 -7.24
N GLN A 16 3.96 13.08 -6.32
CA GLN A 16 4.09 12.83 -4.88
C GLN A 16 3.46 11.50 -4.47
N LEU A 17 2.25 11.22 -4.95
CA LEU A 17 1.56 9.97 -4.63
C LEU A 17 2.23 8.76 -5.29
N GLN A 18 2.69 8.89 -6.53
CA GLN A 18 3.47 7.84 -7.20
C GLN A 18 4.76 7.51 -6.44
N LYS A 19 5.47 8.54 -5.97
CA LYS A 19 6.67 8.36 -5.16
C LYS A 19 6.35 7.61 -3.87
N LEU A 20 5.28 7.97 -3.18
CA LEU A 20 4.85 7.30 -1.94
C LEU A 20 4.48 5.84 -2.18
N ILE A 21 3.79 5.54 -3.29
CA ILE A 21 3.48 4.17 -3.69
C ILE A 21 4.75 3.37 -3.99
N ASN A 22 5.70 3.95 -4.72
CA ASN A 22 6.97 3.27 -5.02
C ASN A 22 7.79 3.01 -3.74
N GLU A 23 7.80 3.93 -2.78
CA GLU A 23 8.42 3.74 -1.47
C GLU A 23 7.76 2.60 -0.67
N ALA A 24 6.42 2.56 -0.65
CA ALA A 24 5.67 1.50 -0.01
C ALA A 24 5.98 0.13 -0.63
N LEU A 25 5.96 0.03 -1.97
CA LEU A 25 6.32 -1.20 -2.69
C LEU A 25 7.76 -1.63 -2.44
N TYR A 26 8.69 -0.67 -2.40
CA TYR A 26 10.07 -0.96 -2.07
C TYR A 26 10.20 -1.60 -0.68
N ILE A 27 9.54 -1.03 0.33
CA ILE A 27 9.52 -1.58 1.68
C ILE A 27 8.93 -3.00 1.68
N ILE A 28 7.78 -3.19 1.03
CA ILE A 28 7.12 -4.50 0.91
C ILE A 28 8.06 -5.54 0.26
N SER A 29 8.79 -5.18 -0.79
CA SER A 29 9.77 -6.07 -1.42
C SER A 29 10.92 -6.44 -0.49
N LYS A 30 11.38 -5.50 0.34
CA LYS A 30 12.45 -5.74 1.34
C LYS A 30 11.98 -6.60 2.50
N LEU A 31 10.68 -6.68 2.75
CA LEU A 31 10.08 -7.61 3.71
C LEU A 31 9.90 -9.03 3.14
N GLY A 32 10.27 -9.26 1.87
CA GLY A 32 10.24 -10.58 1.24
C GLY A 32 8.95 -10.90 0.47
N VAL A 33 8.06 -9.94 0.28
CA VAL A 33 6.87 -10.12 -0.57
C VAL A 33 7.27 -9.93 -2.04
N PRO A 34 7.13 -10.95 -2.89
CA PRO A 34 7.47 -10.84 -4.31
C PRO A 34 6.51 -9.89 -5.02
N LEU A 35 7.04 -9.03 -5.89
CA LEU A 35 6.28 -8.05 -6.66
C LEU A 35 6.24 -8.38 -8.16
N GLU A 36 7.08 -9.32 -8.59
CA GLU A 36 7.26 -9.72 -9.96
C GLU A 36 5.97 -10.35 -10.53
N GLY A 37 5.64 -10.02 -11.78
CA GLY A 37 4.45 -10.55 -12.45
C GLY A 37 3.12 -9.97 -11.96
N MET A 38 3.10 -9.06 -10.97
CA MET A 38 1.88 -8.38 -10.55
C MET A 38 1.47 -7.29 -11.53
N THR A 39 0.16 -7.12 -11.73
CA THR A 39 -0.39 -6.02 -12.52
C THR A 39 -0.23 -4.69 -11.77
N GLN A 40 -0.13 -3.57 -12.48
CA GLN A 40 0.01 -2.24 -11.84
C GLN A 40 -1.13 -1.93 -10.88
N ARG A 41 -2.37 -2.28 -11.25
CA ARG A 41 -3.53 -2.13 -10.37
C ARG A 41 -3.36 -2.93 -9.06
N ARG A 42 -2.75 -4.12 -9.10
CA ARG A 42 -2.51 -4.93 -7.90
C ARG A 42 -1.42 -4.31 -7.03
N LEU A 43 -0.32 -3.86 -7.63
CA LEU A 43 0.77 -3.16 -6.95
C LEU A 43 0.26 -1.89 -6.25
N GLU A 44 -0.48 -1.05 -6.96
CA GLU A 44 -1.08 0.17 -6.38
C GLU A 44 -1.98 -0.17 -5.19
N ARG A 45 -2.84 -1.19 -5.31
CA ARG A 45 -3.74 -1.56 -4.22
C ARG A 45 -2.99 -2.03 -2.98
N MET A 46 -1.95 -2.83 -3.18
CA MET A 46 -1.13 -3.35 -2.08
C MET A 46 -0.38 -2.23 -1.37
N ALA A 47 0.24 -1.32 -2.14
CA ALA A 47 0.90 -0.15 -1.60
C ALA A 47 -0.05 0.74 -0.79
N MET A 48 -1.25 0.99 -1.31
CA MET A 48 -2.26 1.82 -0.64
C MET A 48 -2.78 1.18 0.66
N ALA A 49 -2.98 -0.14 0.67
CA ALA A 49 -3.34 -0.87 1.88
C ALA A 49 -2.24 -0.76 2.94
N PHE A 50 -0.98 -0.91 2.53
CA PHE A 50 0.17 -0.76 3.41
C PHE A 50 0.29 0.66 3.99
N LEU A 51 0.15 1.69 3.16
CA LEU A 51 0.16 3.09 3.59
C LEU A 51 -0.96 3.39 4.59
N ALA A 52 -2.16 2.82 4.38
CA ALA A 52 -3.29 2.98 5.28
C ALA A 52 -3.03 2.36 6.65
N VAL A 53 -2.47 1.15 6.69
CA VAL A 53 -2.11 0.47 7.96
C VAL A 53 -0.97 1.20 8.67
N ALA A 54 0.03 1.67 7.93
CA ALA A 54 1.15 2.43 8.46
C ALA A 54 0.78 3.88 8.85
N ASN A 55 -0.43 4.34 8.48
CA ASN A 55 -0.89 5.72 8.62
C ASN A 55 0.11 6.75 8.04
N VAL A 56 0.65 6.46 6.86
CA VAL A 56 1.65 7.29 6.17
C VAL A 56 1.02 8.01 4.98
N ASN A 57 1.06 9.34 4.99
CA ASN A 57 0.56 10.18 3.90
C ASN A 57 1.67 10.93 3.15
N LYS A 58 2.90 10.96 3.72
CA LYS A 58 4.05 11.68 3.15
C LYS A 58 5.34 10.89 3.31
N THR A 59 6.25 11.05 2.35
CA THR A 59 7.58 10.40 2.34
C THR A 59 8.42 10.66 3.60
N ASN A 60 8.22 11.75 4.33
CA ASN A 60 8.98 12.03 5.56
C ASN A 60 8.36 11.42 6.83
N GLU A 61 7.21 10.76 6.73
CA GLU A 61 6.47 10.20 7.87
C GLU A 61 6.86 8.76 8.18
N TRP A 62 7.66 8.08 7.35
CA TRP A 62 8.16 6.72 7.60
C TRP A 62 8.86 6.56 8.97
N ARG A 63 9.49 7.62 9.49
CA ARG A 63 10.15 7.63 10.80
C ARG A 63 9.18 7.73 11.99
N LYS A 64 7.93 8.13 11.74
CA LYS A 64 6.89 8.36 12.74
C LYS A 64 5.86 7.24 12.79
N ILE A 65 6.16 6.10 12.15
CA ILE A 65 5.27 4.94 12.20
C ILE A 65 5.25 4.43 13.64
N GLU A 66 4.11 4.59 14.29
CA GLU A 66 3.86 4.06 15.63
C GLU A 66 3.04 2.77 15.53
N ASN A 67 3.40 1.77 16.34
CA ASN A 67 2.70 0.49 16.43
C ASN A 67 1.37 0.58 17.22
N SER A 68 0.84 1.78 17.43
CA SER A 68 -0.32 2.06 18.29
C SER A 68 -1.67 1.87 17.58
N HIS A 69 -1.67 1.49 16.29
CA HIS A 69 -2.88 1.37 15.49
C HIS A 69 -3.04 -0.04 14.89
N ALA A 70 -3.71 -0.91 15.63
CA ALA A 70 -4.34 -2.09 15.06
C ALA A 70 -5.69 -1.68 14.45
N LEU A 71 -5.68 -1.23 13.20
CA LEU A 71 -6.92 -0.86 12.49
C LEU A 71 -7.76 -2.10 12.22
N ARG A 72 -9.04 -2.05 12.60
CA ARG A 72 -10.03 -3.04 12.16
C ARG A 72 -10.26 -2.89 10.65
N THR A 73 -10.65 -3.96 9.96
CA THR A 73 -10.90 -3.95 8.50
C THR A 73 -11.80 -2.77 8.07
N ARG A 74 -12.84 -2.44 8.86
CA ARG A 74 -13.75 -1.29 8.60
C ARG A 74 -13.08 0.08 8.68
N GLU A 75 -11.99 0.22 9.45
CA GLU A 75 -11.25 1.46 9.60
C GLU A 75 -10.25 1.66 8.44
N ILE A 76 -9.64 0.56 7.97
CA ILE A 76 -8.85 0.53 6.72
C ILE A 76 -9.72 0.98 5.53
N ILE A 77 -10.97 0.50 5.47
CA ILE A 77 -11.96 0.91 4.47
C ILE A 77 -12.30 2.40 4.56
N ARG A 78 -12.49 2.94 5.76
CA ARG A 78 -12.82 4.36 5.96
C ARG A 78 -11.65 5.29 5.62
N TYR A 79 -10.42 4.90 5.94
CA TYR A 79 -9.22 5.59 5.48
C TYR A 79 -9.15 5.59 3.94
N SER A 80 -9.49 4.46 3.33
CA SER A 80 -9.63 4.35 1.87
C SER A 80 -10.76 5.20 1.29
N ASP A 81 -11.85 5.48 2.00
CA ASP A 81 -12.93 6.34 1.50
C ASP A 81 -12.55 7.84 1.49
N SER A 82 -11.67 8.29 2.40
CA SER A 82 -10.99 9.59 2.26
C SER A 82 -9.91 9.60 1.16
N CYS A 83 -9.43 8.42 0.74
CA CYS A 83 -8.35 8.27 -0.26
C CYS A 83 -8.83 7.65 -1.61
N PHE A 84 -10.15 7.51 -1.80
CA PHE A 84 -10.87 6.95 -2.94
C PHE A 84 -11.02 5.41 -3.08
N ARG A 85 -12.21 5.08 -3.58
CA ARG A 85 -13.03 3.87 -3.48
C ARG A 85 -12.63 2.76 -4.47
N THR A 86 -11.73 1.83 -4.13
CA THR A 86 -11.61 0.49 -4.83
C THR A 86 -10.86 -0.61 -4.03
N LEU A 87 -10.56 -0.41 -2.74
CA LEU A 87 -9.71 -1.32 -1.96
C LEU A 87 -10.46 -2.40 -1.18
N GLN A 88 -11.72 -2.19 -0.83
CA GLN A 88 -12.46 -3.11 0.02
C GLN A 88 -12.56 -4.54 -0.55
N ILE A 89 -12.76 -4.66 -1.86
CA ILE A 89 -12.86 -5.96 -2.53
C ILE A 89 -11.49 -6.66 -2.65
N ALA A 90 -10.36 -5.95 -2.51
CA ALA A 90 -9.02 -6.58 -2.59
C ALA A 90 -8.64 -7.25 -1.28
N ILE A 91 -8.83 -6.51 -0.19
CA ILE A 91 -8.34 -6.91 1.12
C ILE A 91 -9.21 -8.06 1.65
N GLU A 92 -10.53 -8.01 1.43
CA GLU A 92 -11.41 -9.13 1.78
C GLU A 92 -11.06 -10.39 0.98
N ASN A 93 -10.81 -10.30 -0.33
CA ASN A 93 -10.45 -11.47 -1.13
C ASN A 93 -9.03 -11.99 -0.88
N PHE A 94 -8.07 -11.12 -0.51
CA PHE A 94 -6.70 -11.54 -0.21
C PHE A 94 -6.59 -12.19 1.17
N MET A 95 -7.28 -11.66 2.18
CA MET A 95 -7.29 -12.22 3.54
C MET A 95 -8.10 -13.52 3.66
N ILE A 96 -9.11 -13.73 2.80
CA ILE A 96 -9.91 -14.97 2.80
C ILE A 96 -9.15 -16.14 2.15
N GLN A 97 -8.24 -15.89 1.20
CA GLN A 97 -7.49 -16.97 0.54
C GLN A 97 -6.33 -17.53 1.38
N GLU A 98 -5.82 -16.80 2.36
CA GLU A 98 -4.73 -17.29 3.23
C GLU A 98 -5.22 -17.98 4.52
N TYR A 99 -6.51 -17.92 4.85
CA TYR A 99 -7.08 -18.55 6.06
C TYR A 99 -7.92 -19.81 5.79
N PHE A 100 -7.95 -20.31 4.55
CA PHE A 100 -8.62 -21.56 4.17
C PHE A 100 -7.80 -22.36 3.16
N LEU A 101 -6.59 -22.77 3.55
CA LEU A 101 -5.89 -23.99 3.09
C LEU A 101 -5.13 -24.59 4.26
#